data_AF-A0A3M1FLW5-F1
#
_entry.id   AF-A0A3M1FLW5-F1
#
_cell.length_a   1.000
_cell.length_b   1.000
_cell.length_c   1.000
_cell.angle_alpha   90.00
_cell.angle_beta   90.00
_cell.angle_gamma   90.00
#
_symmetry.space_group_name_H-M   'P 1'
#
loop_
_entity.id
_entity.type
_entity.pdbx_description
1 polymer ?
#
loop_
_entity_poly.entity_id
_entity_poly.type
_entity_poly.pdbx_seq_one_letter_code
_entity_poly.pdbx_strand_id
1 'polypeptide(L)' 'RAEPYREMKEIFEKSLVAAVDIPAGTVLTREMVAIKKPGTGISAARLDEFIGRVVCRHVCAGHIFNLDDFDGPLDE' A
#
# COMPACT_ATOMS: atom_id res chain seq x y z
N ARG A 1 19.02 8.67 23.65
CA ARG A 1 18.17 9.73 23.05
C ARG A 1 18.08 9.42 21.56
N ALA A 2 16.86 9.15 21.10
CA ALA A 2 16.33 8.75 19.79
C ALA A 2 17.27 8.39 18.61
N GLU A 3 16.89 7.28 17.97
CA GLU A 3 17.48 6.54 16.85
C GLU A 3 17.60 7.32 15.53
N PRO A 4 18.42 6.79 14.60
CA PRO A 4 17.81 6.41 13.33
C PRO A 4 18.29 5.01 12.90
N TYR A 5 17.46 3.99 13.12
CA TYR A 5 17.51 2.76 12.32
C TYR A 5 16.78 3.01 11.00
N ARG A 6 17.24 4.00 10.21
CA ARG A 6 16.69 4.34 8.90
C ARG A 6 17.75 4.04 7.84
N GLU A 7 17.32 3.49 6.70
CA GLU A 7 18.05 3.41 5.41
C GLU A 7 18.83 2.15 4.99
N MET A 8 18.67 0.95 5.58
CA MET A 8 19.36 -0.26 5.03
C MET A 8 18.55 -1.56 4.97
N LYS A 9 17.27 -1.47 4.63
CA LYS A 9 16.50 -2.62 4.08
C LYS A 9 15.65 -2.18 2.88
N GLU A 10 16.13 -1.20 2.15
CA GLU A 10 15.49 -0.70 0.95
C GLU A 10 15.87 -1.62 -0.23
N ILE A 11 14.93 -1.79 -1.17
CA ILE A 11 15.11 -2.22 -2.57
C ILE A 11 14.72 -3.69 -2.95
N PHE A 12 14.62 -4.68 -2.05
CA PHE A 12 14.37 -6.07 -2.52
C PHE A 12 12.95 -6.64 -2.41
N GLU A 13 12.02 -5.99 -1.71
CA GLU A 13 10.74 -6.61 -1.38
C GLU A 13 9.59 -5.93 -2.12
N LYS A 14 9.23 -6.53 -3.27
CA LYS A 14 8.05 -6.34 -4.13
C LYS A 14 7.02 -5.31 -3.62
N SER A 15 6.70 -4.31 -4.45
CA SER A 15 5.68 -3.31 -4.12
C SER A 15 4.28 -3.81 -4.40
N LEU A 16 3.33 -3.32 -3.60
CA LEU A 16 1.91 -3.43 -3.86
C LEU A 16 1.51 -2.49 -4.99
N VAL A 17 0.79 -3.04 -5.95
CA VAL A 17 0.28 -2.36 -7.13
C VAL A 17 -1.19 -2.69 -7.27
N ALA A 18 -2.02 -1.75 -7.70
CA ALA A 18 -3.42 -2.03 -7.97
C ALA A 18 -3.58 -3.00 -9.14
N ALA A 19 -4.31 -4.08 -8.94
CA ALA A 19 -4.65 -5.03 -9.99
C ALA A 19 -5.77 -4.50 -10.89
N VAL A 20 -6.66 -3.69 -10.30
CA VAL A 20 -7.86 -3.11 -10.91
C VAL A 20 -8.01 -1.65 -10.50
N ASP A 21 -8.90 -0.90 -11.15
CA ASP A 21 -9.28 0.42 -10.69
C ASP A 21 -10.07 0.33 -9.38
N ILE A 22 -9.64 1.09 -8.38
CA ILE A 22 -10.22 1.14 -7.04
C ILE A 22 -10.70 2.57 -6.77
N PRO A 23 -12.02 2.80 -6.62
CA PRO A 23 -12.55 4.10 -6.25
C PRO A 23 -12.10 4.57 -4.88
N ALA A 24 -12.02 5.90 -4.71
CA ALA A 24 -11.94 6.50 -3.38
C ALA A 24 -13.13 6.05 -2.52
N GLY A 25 -12.91 5.80 -1.23
CA GLY A 25 -13.92 5.23 -0.33
C GLY A 25 -14.08 3.72 -0.44
N THR A 26 -13.27 3.03 -1.24
CA THR A 26 -13.34 1.56 -1.37
C THR A 26 -12.46 0.88 -0.34
N VAL A 27 -12.93 -0.23 0.22
CA VAL A 27 -12.14 -1.09 1.09
C VAL A 27 -11.15 -1.90 0.25
N LEU A 28 -9.86 -1.75 0.55
CA LEU A 28 -8.79 -2.49 -0.10
C LEU A 28 -8.90 -3.97 0.26
N THR A 29 -8.90 -4.82 -0.76
CA THR A 29 -8.89 -6.27 -0.60
C THR A 29 -7.67 -6.88 -1.29
N ARG A 30 -7.23 -8.04 -0.81
CA ARG A 30 -6.08 -8.77 -1.38
C ARG A 30 -6.23 -9.11 -2.86
N GLU A 31 -7.46 -9.23 -3.37
CA GLU A 31 -7.74 -9.55 -4.76
C GLU A 31 -7.60 -8.34 -5.68
N MET A 32 -7.81 -7.14 -5.14
CA MET A 32 -7.62 -5.87 -5.85
C MET A 32 -6.14 -5.45 -5.90
N VAL A 33 -5.26 -6.15 -5.20
CA VAL A 33 -3.83 -5.83 -5.12
C VAL A 33 -2.99 -6.89 -5.84
N ALA A 34 -2.19 -6.43 -6.79
CA ALA A 34 -1.15 -7.19 -7.45
C ALA A 34 0.22 -6.88 -6.83
N ILE A 35 1.09 -7.89 -6.78
CA ILE A 35 2.46 -7.70 -6.31
C ILE A 35 3.37 -7.58 -7.54
N LYS A 36 3.92 -6.38 -7.79
CA LYS A 36 4.79 -6.09 -8.94
C LYS A 36 6.14 -5.53 -8.50
N LYS A 37 7.20 -5.88 -9.24
CA LYS A 37 8.57 -5.34 -9.05
C LYS A 37 8.67 -4.09 -9.93
N PRO A 38 8.52 -2.89 -9.34
CA PRO A 38 9.68 -2.14 -8.82
C PRO A 38 9.47 -1.78 -7.34
N GLY A 39 10.48 -2.01 -6.50
CA GLY A 39 10.40 -1.92 -5.02
C GLY A 39 10.33 -0.50 -4.44
N THR A 40 9.51 0.40 -5.00
CA THR A 40 9.40 1.80 -4.60
C THR A 40 8.18 2.13 -3.72
N GLY A 41 7.25 1.19 -3.51
CA GLY A 41 5.99 1.41 -2.78
C GLY A 41 5.88 0.60 -1.48
N ILE A 42 4.65 0.40 -1.02
CA ILE A 42 4.37 -0.44 0.16
C ILE A 42 4.85 -1.87 -0.09
N SER A 43 5.63 -2.41 0.85
CA SER A 43 6.14 -3.78 0.79
C SER A 43 4.99 -4.80 0.85
N ALA A 44 5.06 -5.85 0.02
CA ALA A 44 4.06 -6.92 0.02
C ALA A 44 3.88 -7.62 1.37
N ALA A 45 4.91 -7.63 2.23
CA ALA A 45 4.82 -8.15 3.59
C ALA A 45 3.83 -7.37 4.47
N ARG A 46 3.62 -6.08 4.19
CA ARG A 46 2.67 -5.22 4.91
C ARG A 46 1.28 -5.26 4.32
N LEU A 47 1.04 -5.97 3.20
CA LEU A 47 -0.27 -6.03 2.54
C LEU A 47 -1.40 -6.28 3.53
N ASP A 48 -1.20 -7.25 4.42
CA ASP A 48 -2.18 -7.66 5.43
C ASP A 48 -2.59 -6.49 6.36
N GLU A 49 -1.67 -5.56 6.65
CA GLU A 49 -1.94 -4.35 7.45
C GLU A 49 -2.77 -3.30 6.68
N PHE A 50 -2.79 -3.37 5.34
CA PHE A 50 -3.56 -2.49 4.47
C PHE A 50 -4.86 -3.14 3.97
N ILE A 51 -4.99 -4.46 4.03
CA ILE A 51 -6.27 -5.12 3.74
C ILE A 51 -7.31 -4.68 4.75
N GLY A 52 -8.48 -4.27 4.27
CA GLY A 52 -9.53 -3.69 5.11
C GLY A 52 -9.42 -2.18 5.28
N ARG A 53 -8.35 -1.53 4.83
CA ARG A 53 -8.26 -0.07 4.82
C ARG A 53 -9.06 0.53 3.68
N VAL A 54 -9.59 1.72 3.91
CA VAL A 54 -10.28 2.48 2.88
C VAL A 54 -9.29 3.32 2.09
N VAL A 55 -9.34 3.20 0.76
CA VAL A 55 -8.51 4.02 -0.12
C VAL A 55 -9.11 5.42 -0.16
N CYS A 56 -8.32 6.44 0.16
CA CYS A 56 -8.78 7.83 0.25
C CYS A 56 -8.87 8.53 -1.11
N ARG A 57 -8.30 7.91 -2.15
CA ARG A 57 -8.30 8.41 -3.53
C ARG A 57 -8.61 7.31 -4.54
N HIS A 58 -8.96 7.72 -5.75
CA HIS A 58 -9.10 6.80 -6.87
C HIS A 58 -7.72 6.30 -7.31
N VAL A 59 -7.56 4.98 -7.32
CA VAL A 59 -6.31 4.29 -7.67
C VAL A 59 -6.55 3.47 -8.92
N CYS A 60 -5.92 3.84 -10.02
CA CYS A 60 -6.05 3.10 -11.29
C CYS A 60 -5.30 1.76 -11.26
N ALA A 61 -5.73 0.81 -12.08
CA ALA A 61 -5.00 -0.44 -12.31
C ALA A 61 -3.55 -0.16 -12.73
N GLY A 62 -2.58 -0.74 -12.03
CA GLY A 62 -1.15 -0.51 -12.25
C GLY A 62 -0.54 0.60 -11.39
N HIS A 63 -1.33 1.32 -10.58
CA HIS A 63 -0.83 2.31 -9.64
C HIS A 63 -0.15 1.66 -8.43
N ILE A 64 0.95 2.24 -7.96
CA ILE A 64 1.72 1.74 -6.81
C ILE A 64 1.08 2.27 -5.53
N PHE A 65 0.72 1.39 -4.59
CA PHE A 65 0.16 1.83 -3.32
C PHE A 65 1.23 2.45 -2.43
N ASN A 66 0.90 3.62 -1.91
CA ASN A 66 1.69 4.37 -0.93
C ASN A 66 0.86 4.59 0.34
N LEU A 67 1.53 4.93 1.43
CA LEU A 67 0.88 5.24 2.71
C LEU A 67 -0.16 6.37 2.57
N ASP A 68 0.09 7.30 1.64
CA ASP A 68 -0.76 8.46 1.35
C ASP A 68 -2.05 8.12 0.58
N ASP A 69 -2.14 6.92 -0.01
CA ASP A 69 -3.35 6.45 -0.70
C ASP A 69 -4.44 6.00 0.27
N PHE A 70 -4.11 5.74 1.53
CA PHE A 70 -5.02 5.23 2.55
C PHE A 70 -5.39 6.32 3.53
N ASP A 71 -6.68 6.43 3.83
CA ASP A 71 -7.09 7.30 4.91
C ASP A 71 -6.69 6.67 6.25
N GLY A 72 -6.29 7.51 7.20
CA GLY A 72 -5.95 7.11 8.57
C GLY A 72 -7.12 6.41 9.28
N PRO A 73 -6.90 5.90 10.50
CA PRO A 73 -7.66 4.80 11.08
C PRO A 73 -9.18 5.02 11.02
N LEU A 74 -9.90 3.93 10.72
CA LEU A 74 -11.29 3.73 11.14
C LEU A 74 -11.31 3.74 12.68
N ASP A 75 -11.25 4.95 13.26
CA ASP A 75 -11.46 5.19 14.68
C ASP A 75 -12.98 5.42 14.85
N GLU A 76 -13.65 4.36 15.29
CA GLU A 76 -14.98 4.40 15.92
C GLU A 76 -14.81 4.33 17.44
#